data_AF-A0A452DY36-F1
#
_entry.id   AF-A0A452DY36-F1
#
_cell.length_a   1.000
_cell.length_b   1.000
_cell.length_c   1.000
_cell.angle_alpha   90.00
_cell.angle_beta   90.00
_cell.angle_gamma   90.00
#
_symmetry.space_group_name_H-M   'P 1'
#
loop_
_entity.id
_entity.type
_entity.pdbx_description
1 polymer ?
#
loop_
_entity_poly.entity_id
_entity_poly.type
_entity_poly.pdbx_seq_one_letter_code
_entity_poly.pdbx_strand_id
1 'polypeptide(L)'
;MTRLLGYVDLSEPHFVAAVLAIVFNPLFWNVVARWEHKTRKLSKAFGSPRLACYTLGGAILLLNVLRSHCFTQAMLSQPRMQSLDNPAAYHVGLALLGVGGVFVLSSFLALGFTGTFLGDYFGILKEARVTMFPFSILDNPMYWGSTAIYLGWAIVHASPTGLLLTAVVALIYMVAIVYEEPFTAEIYQQKASQACKRS
;
A
#
# COMPACT_ATOMS: atom_id res chain seq x y z
N MET A 1 23.12 17.53 5.98
CA MET A 1 22.39 17.03 4.79
C MET A 1 23.29 16.46 3.69
N THR A 2 24.62 16.64 3.74
CA THR A 2 25.58 16.19 2.72
C THR A 2 26.09 14.74 2.82
N ARG A 3 25.87 14.03 3.95
CA ARG A 3 26.35 12.63 4.09
C ARG A 3 25.42 11.58 3.44
N LEU A 4 24.10 11.79 3.41
CA LEU A 4 23.15 10.78 2.92
C LEU A 4 23.12 10.69 1.38
N LEU A 5 23.29 11.83 0.69
CA LEU A 5 23.43 11.89 -0.77
C LEU A 5 24.75 11.27 -1.26
N GLY A 6 25.74 11.07 -0.39
CA GLY A 6 26.97 10.33 -0.73
C GLY A 6 26.79 8.81 -0.76
N TYR A 7 25.70 8.29 -0.19
CA TYR A 7 25.39 6.85 -0.18
C TYR A 7 24.34 6.45 -1.21
N VAL A 8 23.61 7.42 -1.78
CA VAL A 8 22.48 7.14 -2.66
C VAL A 8 22.74 7.74 -4.03
N ASP A 9 22.88 6.88 -5.03
CA ASP A 9 22.86 7.30 -6.43
C ASP A 9 21.41 7.36 -6.91
N LEU A 10 20.93 8.58 -7.17
CA LEU A 10 19.56 8.84 -7.63
C LEU A 10 19.38 8.60 -9.14
N SER A 11 20.48 8.54 -9.90
CA SER A 11 20.47 8.28 -11.34
C SER A 11 20.59 6.79 -11.67
N GLU A 12 20.81 5.96 -10.65
CA GLU A 12 20.92 4.52 -10.78
C GLU A 12 19.59 3.92 -11.30
N PRO A 13 19.61 3.10 -12.38
CA PRO A 13 18.39 2.60 -13.01
C PRO A 13 17.44 1.82 -12.09
N HIS A 14 17.96 0.99 -11.17
CA HIS A 14 17.11 0.24 -10.24
C HIS A 14 16.43 1.19 -9.24
N PHE A 15 17.11 2.24 -8.77
CA PHE A 15 16.52 3.27 -7.92
C PHE A 15 15.37 4.00 -8.62
N VAL A 16 15.58 4.45 -9.86
CA VAL A 16 14.53 5.10 -10.65
C VAL A 16 13.36 4.14 -10.87
N ALA A 17 13.63 2.88 -11.23
CA ALA A 17 12.59 1.86 -11.39
C ALA A 17 11.81 1.61 -10.09
N ALA A 18 12.48 1.58 -8.94
CA ALA A 18 11.84 1.43 -7.64
C ALA A 18 10.92 2.62 -7.33
N VAL A 19 11.38 3.86 -7.51
CA VAL A 19 10.55 5.06 -7.30
C VAL A 19 9.34 5.04 -8.23
N LEU A 20 9.53 4.74 -9.52
CA LEU A 20 8.43 4.64 -10.48
C LEU A 20 7.42 3.57 -10.07
N ALA A 21 7.86 2.38 -9.65
CA ALA A 21 6.97 1.33 -9.19
C ALA A 21 6.23 1.70 -7.89
N ILE A 22 6.88 2.41 -6.96
CA ILE A 22 6.26 2.90 -5.71
C ILE A 22 5.16 3.90 -6.02
N VAL A 23 5.40 4.85 -6.93
CA VAL A 23 4.44 5.90 -7.30
C VAL A 23 3.31 5.34 -8.17
N PHE A 24 3.65 4.49 -9.15
CA PHE A 24 2.68 3.95 -10.10
C PHE A 24 1.62 3.10 -9.44
N ASN A 25 1.99 2.28 -8.44
CA ASN A 25 1.08 1.37 -7.77
C ASN A 25 -0.17 2.11 -7.23
N PRO A 26 -0.05 3.09 -6.32
CA PRO A 26 -1.20 3.82 -5.80
C PRO A 26 -1.98 4.61 -6.82
N LEU A 27 -1.29 5.16 -7.83
CA LEU A 27 -1.96 5.85 -8.92
C LEU A 27 -2.80 4.90 -9.76
N PHE A 28 -2.27 3.72 -10.10
CA PHE A 28 -2.95 2.73 -10.91
C PHE A 28 -4.26 2.30 -10.27
N TRP A 29 -4.24 1.83 -9.02
CA TRP A 29 -5.47 1.34 -8.41
C TRP A 29 -6.48 2.46 -8.14
N ASN A 30 -6.03 3.66 -7.77
CA ASN A 30 -6.93 4.80 -7.57
C ASN A 30 -7.63 5.21 -8.88
N VAL A 31 -6.87 5.33 -9.97
CA VAL A 31 -7.41 5.72 -11.27
C VAL A 31 -8.37 4.65 -11.80
N VAL A 32 -7.95 3.38 -11.79
CA VAL A 32 -8.75 2.28 -12.33
C VAL A 32 -10.02 2.06 -11.52
N ALA A 33 -9.94 2.07 -10.19
CA ALA A 33 -11.11 1.89 -9.33
C ALA A 33 -12.12 3.04 -9.49
N ARG A 34 -11.67 4.30 -9.53
CA ARG A 34 -12.55 5.45 -9.76
C ARG A 34 -13.18 5.43 -11.15
N TRP A 35 -12.39 5.08 -12.16
CA TRP A 35 -12.89 4.93 -13.51
C TRP A 35 -13.98 3.86 -13.59
N GLU A 36 -13.78 2.74 -12.90
CA GLU A 36 -14.80 1.70 -12.77
C GLU A 36 -16.04 2.20 -12.03
N HIS A 37 -15.89 2.87 -10.89
CA HIS A 37 -17.01 3.42 -10.13
C HIS A 37 -17.90 4.33 -11.01
N LYS A 38 -17.28 5.18 -11.85
CA LYS A 38 -18.01 6.09 -12.75
C LYS A 38 -18.61 5.41 -13.98
N THR A 39 -17.93 4.43 -14.57
CA THR A 39 -18.28 3.92 -15.91
C THR A 39 -18.89 2.52 -15.91
N ARG A 40 -18.63 1.73 -14.87
CA ARG A 40 -19.00 0.31 -14.74
C ARG A 40 -18.53 -0.55 -15.92
N LYS A 41 -17.51 -0.09 -16.66
CA LYS A 41 -17.05 -0.72 -17.91
C LYS A 41 -16.30 -2.02 -17.65
N LEU A 42 -15.50 -2.12 -16.58
CA LEU A 42 -14.85 -3.38 -16.22
C LEU A 42 -15.89 -4.40 -15.77
N SER A 43 -16.83 -4.02 -14.90
CA SER A 43 -17.92 -4.91 -14.50
C SER A 43 -18.70 -5.44 -15.71
N LYS A 44 -18.96 -4.60 -16.71
CA LYS A 44 -19.63 -4.99 -17.95
C LYS A 44 -18.76 -5.92 -18.82
N ALA A 45 -17.48 -5.61 -18.98
CA ALA A 45 -16.56 -6.41 -19.79
C ALA A 45 -16.35 -7.82 -19.20
N PHE A 46 -16.26 -7.94 -17.87
CA PHE A 46 -16.14 -9.21 -17.17
C PHE A 46 -17.50 -9.87 -16.85
N GLY A 47 -18.62 -9.25 -17.20
CA GLY A 47 -19.97 -9.74 -16.92
C GLY A 47 -20.36 -9.77 -15.43
N SER A 48 -19.46 -9.44 -14.51
CA SER A 48 -19.71 -9.43 -13.07
C SER A 48 -18.79 -8.44 -12.34
N PRO A 49 -19.32 -7.58 -11.43
CA PRO A 49 -18.50 -6.70 -10.60
C PRO A 49 -17.53 -7.44 -9.68
N ARG A 50 -17.91 -8.64 -9.20
CA ARG A 50 -17.02 -9.45 -8.37
C ARG A 50 -15.83 -9.93 -9.18
N LEU A 51 -16.07 -10.50 -10.36
CA LEU A 51 -14.99 -10.99 -11.21
C LEU A 51 -14.03 -9.87 -11.58
N ALA A 52 -14.56 -8.70 -11.97
CA ALA A 52 -13.76 -7.53 -12.28
C ALA A 52 -12.91 -7.05 -11.07
N CYS A 53 -13.48 -7.06 -9.86
CA CYS A 53 -12.76 -6.74 -8.62
C CYS A 53 -11.65 -7.78 -8.33
N TYR A 54 -11.92 -9.07 -8.50
CA TYR A 54 -10.90 -10.12 -8.33
C TYR A 54 -9.75 -9.98 -9.34
N THR A 55 -10.06 -9.68 -10.61
CA THR A 55 -9.05 -9.44 -11.63
C THR A 55 -8.22 -8.19 -11.31
N LEU A 56 -8.85 -7.10 -10.87
CA LEU A 56 -8.12 -5.90 -10.44
C LEU A 56 -7.23 -6.21 -9.22
N GLY A 57 -7.74 -6.92 -8.22
CA GLY A 57 -6.98 -7.33 -7.04
C GLY A 57 -5.78 -8.20 -7.40
N GLY A 58 -5.94 -9.13 -8.35
CA GLY A 58 -4.84 -9.91 -8.91
C GLY A 58 -3.77 -9.03 -9.58
N ALA A 59 -4.19 -8.04 -10.39
CA ALA A 59 -3.26 -7.09 -10.99
C ALA A 59 -2.52 -6.24 -9.93
N ILE A 60 -3.22 -5.76 -8.90
CA ILE A 60 -2.61 -5.01 -7.79
C ILE A 60 -1.60 -5.88 -7.04
N LEU A 61 -1.91 -7.15 -6.79
CA LEU A 61 -0.97 -8.09 -6.15
C LEU A 61 0.31 -8.26 -6.97
N LEU A 62 0.19 -8.47 -8.28
CA LEU A 62 1.35 -8.59 -9.18
C LEU A 62 2.19 -7.31 -9.20
N LEU A 63 1.54 -6.15 -9.26
CA LEU A 63 2.20 -4.86 -9.17
C LEU A 63 2.89 -4.65 -7.81
N ASN A 64 2.32 -5.13 -6.72
CA ASN A 64 2.94 -5.08 -5.39
C ASN A 64 4.17 -5.99 -5.28
N VAL A 65 4.14 -7.16 -5.93
CA VAL A 65 5.33 -8.04 -6.05
C VAL A 65 6.41 -7.34 -6.87
N LEU A 66 6.07 -6.76 -8.03
CA LEU A 66 7.00 -6.01 -8.87
C LEU A 66 7.65 -4.85 -8.11
N ARG A 67 6.83 -4.02 -7.43
CA ARG A 67 7.34 -2.92 -6.59
C ARG A 67 8.30 -3.42 -5.52
N SER A 68 7.97 -4.51 -4.84
CA SER A 68 8.82 -5.06 -3.77
C SER A 68 10.13 -5.63 -4.32
N HIS A 69 10.09 -6.21 -5.52
CA HIS A 69 11.27 -6.64 -6.24
C HIS A 69 12.16 -5.44 -6.61
N CYS A 70 11.61 -4.41 -7.26
CA CYS A 70 12.36 -3.20 -7.63
C CYS A 70 12.96 -2.50 -6.40
N PHE A 71 12.19 -2.38 -5.30
CA PHE A 71 12.67 -1.84 -4.03
C PHE A 71 13.90 -2.61 -3.53
N THR A 72 13.81 -3.95 -3.52
CA THR A 72 14.89 -4.80 -3.03
C THR A 72 16.13 -4.72 -3.94
N GLN A 73 15.94 -4.70 -5.26
CA GLN A 73 17.05 -4.54 -6.21
C GLN A 73 17.76 -3.20 -6.03
N ALA A 74 17.02 -2.10 -5.95
CA ALA A 74 17.58 -0.78 -5.69
C ALA A 74 18.37 -0.75 -4.37
N MET A 75 17.82 -1.33 -3.32
CA MET A 75 18.44 -1.43 -2.00
C MET A 75 19.75 -2.23 -2.02
N LEU A 76 19.80 -3.34 -2.77
CA LEU A 76 20.97 -4.21 -2.88
C LEU A 76 22.04 -3.67 -3.83
N SER A 77 21.65 -2.87 -4.83
CA SER A 77 22.56 -2.28 -5.81
C SER A 77 23.42 -1.14 -5.26
N GLN A 78 23.08 -0.61 -4.07
CA GLN A 78 23.71 0.58 -3.49
C GLN A 78 24.45 0.29 -2.18
N PRO A 79 25.43 1.14 -1.80
CA PRO A 79 26.26 0.91 -0.62
C PRO A 79 25.49 0.81 0.69
N ARG A 80 25.95 -0.08 1.58
CA ARG A 80 25.44 -0.19 2.95
C ARG A 80 26.14 0.80 3.88
N MET A 81 25.44 1.20 4.93
CA MET A 81 25.94 2.13 5.94
C MET A 81 26.37 1.36 7.19
N GLN A 82 27.68 1.30 7.43
CA GLN A 82 28.26 0.56 8.57
C GLN A 82 27.71 0.96 9.94
N SER A 83 27.31 2.23 10.13
CA SER A 83 26.72 2.65 11.41
C SER A 83 25.37 2.00 11.71
N LEU A 84 24.65 1.56 10.67
CA LEU A 84 23.39 0.84 10.79
C LEU A 84 23.58 -0.68 10.86
N ASP A 85 24.80 -1.16 10.59
CA ASP A 85 25.19 -2.57 10.64
C ASP A 85 25.60 -2.96 12.05
N ASN A 86 24.62 -2.95 12.96
CA ASN A 86 24.83 -3.35 14.35
C ASN A 86 23.69 -4.27 14.84
N PRO A 87 23.96 -5.13 15.84
CA PRO A 87 22.95 -6.08 16.31
C PRO A 87 21.67 -5.42 16.81
N ALA A 88 21.75 -4.26 17.47
CA ALA A 88 20.57 -3.57 17.97
C ALA A 88 19.66 -3.11 16.81
N ALA A 89 20.22 -2.47 15.79
CA ALA A 89 19.50 -2.06 14.58
C ALA A 89 18.85 -3.27 13.88
N TYR A 90 19.58 -4.38 13.75
CA TYR A 90 19.03 -5.61 13.16
C TYR A 90 17.78 -6.12 13.90
N HIS A 91 17.82 -6.19 15.24
CA HIS A 91 16.65 -6.60 16.04
C HIS A 91 15.49 -5.62 15.93
N VAL A 92 15.76 -4.32 15.87
CA VAL A 92 14.73 -3.29 15.61
C VAL A 92 14.10 -3.51 14.23
N GLY A 93 14.91 -3.81 13.21
CA GLY A 93 14.42 -4.13 11.87
C GLY A 93 13.52 -5.36 11.85
N LEU A 94 13.89 -6.44 12.55
CA LEU A 94 13.05 -7.64 12.71
C LEU A 94 11.74 -7.34 13.44
N ALA A 95 11.78 -6.54 14.51
CA ALA A 95 10.58 -6.14 15.23
C ALA A 95 9.61 -5.35 14.33
N LEU A 96 10.13 -4.43 13.51
CA LEU A 96 9.34 -3.67 12.54
C LEU A 96 8.71 -4.57 11.46
N LEU A 97 9.45 -5.55 10.95
CA LEU A 97 8.92 -6.55 10.02
C LEU A 97 7.78 -7.35 10.65
N GLY A 98 7.94 -7.79 11.91
CA GLY A 98 6.92 -8.52 12.65
C GLY A 98 5.65 -7.70 12.89
N VAL A 99 5.79 -6.50 13.45
CA VAL A 99 4.66 -5.60 13.71
C VAL A 99 3.95 -5.19 12.43
N GLY A 100 4.70 -4.83 11.40
CA GLY A 100 4.15 -4.48 10.10
C GLY A 100 3.40 -5.65 9.45
N GLY A 101 3.96 -6.86 9.54
CA GLY A 101 3.31 -8.09 9.09
C GLY A 101 1.99 -8.36 9.82
N VAL A 102 1.97 -8.20 11.15
CA VAL A 102 0.75 -8.34 11.95
C VAL A 102 -0.31 -7.35 11.48
N PHE A 103 0.02 -6.07 11.28
CA PHE A 103 -0.95 -5.09 10.80
C PHE A 103 -1.46 -5.39 9.39
N VAL A 104 -0.59 -5.76 8.45
CA VAL A 104 -1.03 -6.09 7.08
C VAL A 104 -1.93 -7.32 7.06
N LEU A 105 -1.51 -8.40 7.71
CA LEU A 105 -2.27 -9.67 7.72
C LEU A 105 -3.60 -9.52 8.46
N SER A 106 -3.60 -8.90 9.64
CA SER A 106 -4.85 -8.69 10.38
C SER A 106 -5.81 -7.75 9.65
N SER A 107 -5.30 -6.71 8.97
CA SER A 107 -6.12 -5.85 8.11
C SER A 107 -6.75 -6.63 6.97
N PHE A 108 -5.96 -7.47 6.30
CA PHE A 108 -6.43 -8.30 5.19
C PHE A 108 -7.49 -9.31 5.64
N LEU A 109 -7.28 -9.97 6.79
CA LEU A 109 -8.26 -10.90 7.36
C LEU A 109 -9.56 -10.19 7.75
N ALA A 110 -9.48 -8.99 8.32
CA ALA A 110 -10.65 -8.24 8.75
C ALA A 110 -11.43 -7.65 7.57
N LEU A 111 -10.76 -7.16 6.52
CA LEU A 111 -11.40 -6.61 5.32
C LEU A 111 -11.84 -7.68 4.32
N GLY A 112 -11.10 -8.79 4.24
CA GLY A 112 -11.20 -9.77 3.17
C GLY A 112 -10.59 -9.26 1.86
N PHE A 113 -10.63 -10.11 0.83
CA PHE A 113 -10.05 -9.79 -0.48
C PHE A 113 -10.71 -8.57 -1.13
N THR A 114 -12.04 -8.56 -1.23
CA THR A 114 -12.78 -7.46 -1.87
C THR A 114 -12.68 -6.17 -1.08
N GLY A 115 -12.68 -6.22 0.25
CA GLY A 115 -12.49 -5.03 1.08
C GLY A 115 -11.07 -4.44 0.97
N THR A 116 -10.08 -5.29 0.69
CA THR A 116 -8.68 -4.86 0.49
C THR A 116 -8.46 -4.26 -0.89
N PHE A 117 -9.05 -4.86 -1.94
CA PHE A 117 -8.81 -4.48 -3.33
C PHE A 117 -9.94 -3.63 -3.91
N LEU A 118 -10.37 -2.60 -3.16
CA LEU A 118 -11.28 -1.53 -3.61
C LEU A 118 -12.66 -2.03 -4.09
N GLY A 119 -13.18 -3.10 -3.50
CA GLY A 119 -14.47 -3.69 -3.87
C GLY A 119 -15.65 -2.73 -3.70
N ASP A 120 -15.53 -1.72 -2.84
CA ASP A 120 -16.48 -0.63 -2.68
C ASP A 120 -16.70 0.16 -3.99
N TYR A 121 -15.65 0.37 -4.78
CA TYR A 121 -15.73 1.01 -6.11
C TYR A 121 -16.48 0.14 -7.13
N PHE A 122 -16.46 -1.18 -6.93
CA PHE A 122 -17.24 -2.16 -7.69
C PHE A 122 -18.65 -2.35 -7.13
N GLY A 123 -19.04 -1.60 -6.09
CA GLY A 123 -20.35 -1.70 -5.44
C GLY A 123 -20.49 -2.91 -4.50
N ILE A 124 -19.37 -3.56 -4.16
CA ILE A 124 -19.30 -4.65 -3.18
C ILE A 124 -19.04 -4.03 -1.82
N LEU A 125 -20.10 -3.46 -1.24
CA LEU A 125 -20.00 -2.69 0.01
C LEU A 125 -20.17 -3.59 1.22
N LYS A 126 -19.27 -3.45 2.21
CA LYS A 126 -19.50 -4.02 3.53
C LYS A 126 -20.70 -3.35 4.21
N GLU A 127 -21.29 -4.03 5.18
CA GLU A 127 -22.41 -3.49 5.95
C GLU A 127 -21.96 -2.29 6.79
N ALA A 128 -20.81 -2.40 7.46
CA ALA A 128 -20.22 -1.34 8.26
C ALA A 128 -18.70 -1.28 8.06
N ARG A 129 -18.12 -0.12 8.40
CA ARG A 129 -16.67 0.06 8.50
C ARG A 129 -16.13 -0.89 9.58
N VAL A 130 -15.01 -1.54 9.29
CA VAL A 130 -14.34 -2.41 10.26
C VAL A 130 -13.70 -1.54 11.34
N THR A 131 -14.12 -1.75 12.58
CA THR A 131 -13.60 -1.02 13.76
C THR A 131 -12.80 -1.89 14.71
N MET A 132 -12.79 -3.22 14.50
CA MET A 132 -11.96 -4.15 15.25
C MET A 132 -10.47 -4.03 14.88
N PHE A 133 -9.61 -4.64 15.70
CA PHE A 133 -8.17 -4.70 15.41
C PHE A 133 -7.91 -5.16 13.96
N PRO A 134 -7.00 -4.50 13.23
CA PRO A 134 -6.10 -3.42 13.66
C PRO A 134 -6.66 -1.99 13.53
N PHE A 135 -7.88 -1.83 13.00
CA PHE A 135 -8.52 -0.53 12.76
C PHE A 135 -8.94 0.20 14.04
N SER A 136 -8.97 -0.49 15.18
CA SER A 136 -9.20 0.13 16.51
C SER A 136 -7.99 0.91 17.04
N ILE A 137 -6.79 0.65 16.49
CA ILE A 137 -5.53 1.21 16.99
C ILE A 137 -5.03 2.33 16.06
N LEU A 138 -5.16 2.12 14.75
CA LEU A 138 -4.58 2.98 13.73
C LEU A 138 -5.51 3.05 12.53
N ASP A 139 -5.66 4.25 11.97
CA ASP A 139 -6.31 4.44 10.67
C ASP A 139 -5.41 3.93 9.55
N ASN A 140 -6.00 3.26 8.56
CA ASN A 140 -5.27 2.72 7.40
C ASN A 140 -4.10 1.78 7.79
N PRO A 141 -4.32 0.78 8.66
CA PRO A 141 -3.26 -0.05 9.24
C PRO A 141 -2.46 -0.85 8.20
N MET A 142 -3.04 -1.15 7.04
CA MET A 142 -2.35 -1.85 5.95
C MET A 142 -1.26 -0.98 5.29
N TYR A 143 -1.51 0.32 5.12
CA TYR A 143 -0.55 1.25 4.56
C TYR A 143 0.64 1.44 5.50
N TRP A 144 0.37 1.72 6.77
CA TRP A 144 1.40 1.86 7.80
C TRP A 144 2.14 0.57 8.09
N GLY A 145 1.44 -0.57 8.12
CA GLY A 145 2.05 -1.89 8.28
C GLY A 145 3.01 -2.20 7.13
N SER A 146 2.62 -1.89 5.89
CA SER A 146 3.49 -2.03 4.73
C SER A 146 4.71 -1.11 4.78
N THR A 147 4.55 0.15 5.21
CA THR A 147 5.67 1.07 5.43
C THR A 147 6.62 0.55 6.51
N ALA A 148 6.09 -0.01 7.61
CA ALA A 148 6.91 -0.61 8.66
C ALA A 148 7.69 -1.83 8.15
N ILE A 149 7.10 -2.64 7.27
CA ILE A 149 7.82 -3.75 6.60
C ILE A 149 8.98 -3.23 5.77
N TYR A 150 8.77 -2.23 4.91
CA TYR A 150 9.86 -1.65 4.11
C TYR A 150 10.95 -1.00 4.98
N LEU A 151 10.56 -0.32 6.04
CA LEU A 151 11.49 0.27 7.01
C LEU A 151 12.33 -0.81 7.68
N GLY A 152 11.68 -1.85 8.20
CA GLY A 152 12.34 -2.98 8.85
C GLY A 152 13.31 -3.68 7.89
N TRP A 153 12.90 -3.89 6.64
CA TRP A 153 13.74 -4.49 5.60
C TRP A 153 14.98 -3.65 5.30
N ALA A 154 14.82 -2.33 5.18
CA ALA A 154 15.92 -1.39 4.95
C ALA A 154 16.92 -1.37 6.11
N ILE A 155 16.43 -1.43 7.35
CA ILE A 155 17.27 -1.48 8.55
C ILE A 155 18.04 -2.80 8.64
N VAL A 156 17.36 -3.95 8.41
CA VAL A 156 18.00 -5.27 8.38
C VAL A 156 19.16 -5.33 7.37
N HIS A 157 19.02 -4.63 6.24
CA HIS A 157 20.06 -4.56 5.21
C HIS A 157 21.04 -3.39 5.37
N ALA A 158 20.95 -2.64 6.47
CA ALA A 158 21.74 -1.45 6.74
C ALA A 158 21.79 -0.48 5.53
N SER A 159 20.68 -0.33 4.79
CA SER A 159 20.66 0.36 3.49
C SER A 159 20.05 1.77 3.57
N PRO A 160 20.85 2.84 3.36
CA PRO A 160 20.36 4.22 3.26
C PRO A 160 19.36 4.40 2.11
N THR A 161 19.60 3.73 0.99
CA THR A 161 18.70 3.73 -0.18
C THR A 161 17.35 3.14 0.18
N GLY A 162 17.32 2.03 0.94
CA GLY A 162 16.07 1.45 1.46
C GLY A 162 15.34 2.40 2.42
N LEU A 163 16.05 3.15 3.26
CA LEU A 163 15.45 4.15 4.15
C LEU A 163 14.81 5.29 3.35
N LEU A 164 15.51 5.78 2.33
CA LEU A 164 14.98 6.84 1.45
C LEU A 164 13.76 6.36 0.68
N LEU A 165 13.82 5.18 0.06
CA LEU A 165 12.68 4.58 -0.64
C LEU A 165 11.50 4.34 0.29
N THR A 166 11.74 3.93 1.54
CA THR A 166 10.69 3.82 2.56
C THR A 166 10.02 5.17 2.84
N ALA A 167 10.78 6.25 2.91
CA ALA A 167 10.21 7.59 3.08
C ALA A 167 9.34 7.98 1.87
N VAL A 168 9.76 7.61 0.65
CA VAL A 168 8.94 7.78 -0.57
C VAL A 168 7.65 6.96 -0.48
N VAL A 169 7.72 5.69 -0.05
CA VAL A 169 6.52 4.85 0.16
C VAL A 169 5.56 5.51 1.15
N ALA A 170 6.05 5.99 2.28
CA ALA A 170 5.24 6.65 3.29
C ALA A 170 4.55 7.91 2.73
N LEU A 171 5.28 8.73 1.98
CA LEU A 171 4.74 9.95 1.37
C LEU A 171 3.64 9.62 0.35
N ILE A 172 3.88 8.67 -0.55
CA ILE A 172 2.89 8.29 -1.57
C ILE A 172 1.66 7.65 -0.93
N TYR A 173 1.82 6.85 0.12
CA TYR A 173 0.69 6.31 0.87
C TYR A 173 -0.13 7.40 1.57
N MET A 174 0.51 8.40 2.17
CA MET A 174 -0.21 9.54 2.75
C MET A 174 -1.04 10.27 1.69
N VAL A 175 -0.48 10.48 0.49
CA VAL A 175 -1.20 11.08 -0.63
C VAL A 175 -2.38 10.18 -1.04
N ALA A 176 -2.16 8.87 -1.18
CA ALA A 176 -3.21 7.92 -1.53
C ALA A 176 -4.37 7.94 -0.53
N ILE A 177 -4.08 7.95 0.78
CA ILE A 177 -5.06 8.03 1.85
C ILE A 177 -5.91 9.29 1.74
N VAL A 178 -5.28 10.46 1.52
CA VAL A 178 -6.00 11.75 1.37
C VAL A 178 -7.00 11.72 0.21
N TYR A 179 -6.69 10.99 -0.86
CA TYR A 179 -7.63 10.81 -1.96
C TYR A 179 -8.69 9.75 -1.66
N GLU A 180 -8.30 8.60 -1.12
CA GLU A 180 -9.17 7.43 -0.90
C GLU A 180 -10.23 7.66 0.18
N GLU A 181 -9.85 8.21 1.33
CA GLU A 181 -10.76 8.31 2.49
C GLU A 181 -12.03 9.13 2.20
N PRO A 182 -11.97 10.34 1.62
CA PRO A 182 -13.17 11.11 1.31
C PRO A 182 -14.08 10.37 0.32
N PHE A 183 -13.49 9.72 -0.68
CA PHE A 183 -14.25 9.04 -1.72
C PHE A 183 -14.96 7.79 -1.19
N THR A 184 -14.26 6.98 -0.39
CA THR A 184 -14.88 5.83 0.28
C THR A 184 -15.96 6.31 1.26
N ALA A 185 -15.75 7.39 2.02
CA ALA A 185 -16.77 7.96 2.90
C ALA A 185 -18.04 8.37 2.12
N GLU A 186 -17.90 9.03 0.98
CA GLU A 186 -19.02 9.41 0.10
C GLU A 186 -19.82 8.19 -0.36
N ILE A 187 -19.16 7.10 -0.79
CA ILE A 187 -19.83 5.87 -1.21
C ILE A 187 -20.71 5.30 -0.08
N TYR A 188 -20.18 5.23 1.14
CA TYR A 188 -20.93 4.70 2.29
C TYR A 188 -22.07 5.65 2.73
N GLN A 189 -21.90 6.97 2.62
CA GLN A 189 -22.97 7.94 2.89
C GLN A 189 -24.12 7.84 1.87
N GLN A 190 -23.80 7.64 0.59
CA GLN A 190 -24.81 7.42 -0.45
C GLN A 190 -25.61 6.14 -0.20
N LYS A 191 -24.94 5.04 0.20
CA LYS A 191 -25.60 3.80 0.60
C LYS A 191 -26.58 4.01 1.76
N ALA A 192 -26.14 4.69 2.82
CA ALA A 192 -26.99 4.97 3.99
C ALA A 192 -28.22 5.81 3.62
N SER A 193 -28.05 6.82 2.76
CA SER A 193 -29.13 7.67 2.27
C SER A 193 -30.16 6.90 1.43
N GLN A 194 -29.69 5.97 0.58
CA GLN A 194 -30.58 5.12 -0.22
C GLN A 194 -31.35 4.11 0.63
N ALA A 195 -30.74 3.57 1.69
CA ALA A 195 -31.41 2.68 2.63
C ALA A 195 -32.54 3.41 3.38
N CYS A 196 -32.29 4.64 3.85
CA CYS A 196 -33.30 5.46 4.52
C CYS A 196 -34.49 5.81 3.59
N LYS A 197 -34.24 6.10 2.30
CA LYS A 197 -35.31 6.36 1.32
C LYS A 197 -36.18 5.15 0.97
N ARG A 198 -35.71 3.93 1.28
CA ARG A 198 -36.42 2.68 0.99
C ARG A 198 -37.18 2.12 2.21
N SER A 199 -36.96 2.70 3.39
CA SER A 199 -37.69 2.41 4.63
C SER A 199 -38.90 3.32 4.78
#